data_AF-T1BL20-F1
#
_entry.id   AF-T1BL20-F1
#
_cell.length_a   1.000
_cell.length_b   1.000
_cell.length_c   1.000
_cell.angle_alpha   90.00
_cell.angle_beta   90.00
_cell.angle_gamma   90.00
#
_symmetry.space_group_name_H-M   'P 1'
#
loop_
_entity.id
_entity.type
_entity.pdbx_description
1 polymer ?
#
loop_
_entity_poly.entity_id
_entity_poly.type
_entity_poly.pdbx_seq_one_letter_code
_entity_poly.pdbx_strand_id
1 'polypeptide(L)'
;MDRFVCIHGHFYQPPRENPWLERVEVQDSAAPYHDWNERITAECYAPNTRSRIMDPEGRTLKIVNNFASISFDVGPTLLSWLESEAPEVYERILTADRESRRRFGGHGSAMAQSFNHTILPLASEDDRRLQIRWGLMDFESRFGRPAEGMWLPETAVNTPVLESLAEAGVEFTVLAPTQAQRIRPLSGGEWTDVSGGRIDPSTVYRARLPSGRTIDLFFYDGPISHALAFERLLDSGEAFADRLDR
;
A
#
# COMPACT_ATOMS: atom_id res chain seq x y z
N MET A 1 -9.87 21.06 15.48
CA MET A 1 -8.68 20.21 15.32
C MET A 1 -8.95 19.38 14.10
N ASP A 2 -8.11 19.47 13.09
CA ASP A 2 -8.35 18.75 11.84
C ASP A 2 -8.15 17.25 12.09
N ARG A 3 -9.12 16.44 11.67
CA ARG A 3 -9.05 14.97 11.71
C ARG A 3 -8.61 14.49 10.34
N PHE A 4 -7.66 13.55 10.32
CA PHE A 4 -7.18 12.94 9.08
C PHE A 4 -7.53 11.46 9.10
N VAL A 5 -7.97 10.95 7.95
CA VAL A 5 -8.18 9.51 7.72
C VAL A 5 -7.35 9.15 6.49
N CYS A 6 -6.57 8.08 6.61
CA CYS A 6 -5.85 7.48 5.50
C CYS A 6 -6.24 6.01 5.40
N ILE A 7 -6.69 5.60 4.23
CA ILE A 7 -6.89 4.20 3.88
C ILE A 7 -5.69 3.82 3.01
N HIS A 8 -5.03 2.72 3.34
CA HIS A 8 -3.96 2.17 2.51
C HIS A 8 -4.44 0.88 1.83
N GLY A 9 -4.37 0.83 0.51
CA GLY A 9 -4.67 -0.37 -0.28
C GLY A 9 -3.40 -1.02 -0.81
N HIS A 10 -3.14 -2.26 -0.39
CA HIS A 10 -2.04 -3.08 -0.89
C HIS A 10 -2.54 -4.02 -2.00
N PHE A 11 -1.99 -3.89 -3.22
CA PHE A 11 -2.43 -4.64 -4.39
C PHE A 11 -1.26 -5.44 -4.99
N TYR A 12 -1.31 -6.76 -4.85
CA TYR A 12 -0.26 -7.64 -5.35
C TYR A 12 -0.82 -8.91 -5.97
N GLN A 13 -0.15 -9.37 -7.02
CA GLN A 13 -0.33 -10.68 -7.63
C GLN A 13 1.06 -11.25 -7.93
N PRO A 14 1.38 -12.48 -7.48
CA PRO A 14 2.62 -13.12 -7.88
C PRO A 14 2.65 -13.33 -9.40
N PRO A 15 3.84 -13.41 -10.03
CA PRO A 15 3.97 -13.84 -11.41
C PRO A 15 3.23 -15.17 -11.60
N ARG A 16 2.38 -15.25 -12.63
CA ARG A 16 1.59 -16.44 -12.98
C ARG A 16 1.91 -16.97 -14.37
N GLU A 17 2.77 -16.26 -15.08
CA GLU A 17 3.19 -16.58 -16.42
C GLU A 17 3.99 -17.89 -16.43
N ASN A 18 3.69 -18.74 -17.39
CA ASN A 18 4.53 -19.88 -17.69
C ASN A 18 5.86 -19.36 -18.27
N PRO A 19 7.03 -19.69 -17.69
CA PRO A 19 8.30 -19.07 -18.09
C PRO A 19 8.77 -19.51 -19.49
N TRP A 20 8.15 -20.51 -20.11
CA TRP A 20 8.41 -20.90 -21.50
C TRP A 20 7.45 -20.23 -22.49
N LEU A 21 6.23 -19.92 -22.06
CA LEU A 21 5.21 -19.34 -22.92
C LEU A 21 5.11 -17.82 -22.79
N GLU A 22 5.70 -17.27 -21.71
CA GLU A 22 5.61 -15.86 -21.32
C GLU A 22 4.15 -15.37 -21.25
N ARG A 23 3.24 -16.28 -20.88
CA ARG A 23 1.80 -16.04 -20.76
C ARG A 23 1.23 -16.81 -19.60
N VAL A 24 0.20 -16.24 -18.98
CA VAL A 24 -0.63 -16.95 -18.00
C VAL A 24 -1.44 -18.00 -18.74
N GLU A 25 -1.54 -19.21 -18.20
CA GLU A 25 -2.39 -20.27 -18.75
C GLU A 25 -3.81 -20.15 -18.21
N VAL A 26 -4.79 -20.80 -18.86
CA VAL A 26 -6.18 -20.81 -18.38
C VAL A 26 -6.26 -21.38 -16.97
N GLN A 27 -7.01 -20.72 -16.09
CA GLN A 27 -7.26 -21.17 -14.72
C GLN A 27 -8.76 -21.31 -14.47
N ASP A 28 -9.27 -22.55 -14.51
CA ASP A 28 -10.72 -22.84 -14.43
C ASP A 28 -11.43 -22.20 -13.22
N SER A 29 -10.72 -22.07 -12.09
CA SER A 29 -11.25 -21.43 -10.87
C SER A 29 -11.50 -19.92 -11.00
N ALA A 30 -10.98 -19.28 -12.05
CA ALA A 30 -11.19 -17.88 -12.37
C ALA A 30 -12.41 -17.64 -13.29
N ALA A 31 -13.14 -18.68 -13.67
CA ALA A 31 -14.31 -18.57 -14.53
C ALA A 31 -15.29 -17.46 -14.05
N PRO A 32 -15.86 -16.66 -14.98
CA PRO A 32 -15.80 -16.82 -16.43
C PRO A 32 -14.55 -16.23 -17.12
N TYR A 33 -13.59 -15.71 -16.35
CA TYR A 33 -12.36 -15.10 -16.88
C TYR A 33 -11.31 -16.15 -17.25
N HIS A 34 -10.35 -15.77 -18.09
CA HIS A 34 -9.27 -16.65 -18.51
C HIS A 34 -8.40 -17.11 -17.32
N ASP A 35 -8.06 -16.18 -16.42
CA ASP A 35 -7.23 -16.44 -15.25
C ASP A 35 -7.53 -15.47 -14.08
N TRP A 36 -6.87 -15.70 -12.94
CA TRP A 36 -7.08 -14.88 -11.74
C TRP A 36 -6.63 -13.42 -11.88
N ASN A 37 -5.63 -13.11 -12.72
CA ASN A 37 -5.24 -11.72 -12.95
C ASN A 37 -6.36 -10.96 -13.67
N GLU A 38 -6.96 -11.56 -14.71
CA GLU A 38 -8.12 -10.97 -15.40
C GLU A 38 -9.31 -10.80 -14.47
N ARG A 39 -9.67 -11.85 -13.72
CA ARG A 39 -10.81 -11.82 -12.80
C ARG A 39 -10.69 -10.71 -11.77
N ILE A 40 -9.55 -10.66 -11.08
CA ILE A 40 -9.32 -9.67 -10.02
C ILE A 40 -9.19 -8.27 -10.61
N THR A 41 -8.66 -8.13 -11.82
CA THR A 41 -8.67 -6.84 -12.53
C THR A 41 -10.11 -6.37 -12.76
N ALA A 42 -10.99 -7.23 -13.27
CA ALA A 42 -12.39 -6.89 -13.54
C ALA A 42 -13.20 -6.62 -12.26
N GLU A 43 -12.95 -7.36 -11.18
CA GLU A 43 -13.71 -7.30 -9.94
C GLU A 43 -13.16 -6.27 -8.93
N CYS A 44 -11.87 -5.91 -9.00
CA CYS A 44 -11.20 -5.07 -8.00
C CYS A 44 -10.47 -3.86 -8.58
N TYR A 45 -9.43 -4.06 -9.38
CA TYR A 45 -8.55 -2.95 -9.79
C TYR A 45 -9.29 -1.97 -10.69
N ALA A 46 -9.97 -2.50 -11.70
CA ALA A 46 -10.66 -1.70 -12.68
C ALA A 46 -11.84 -0.92 -12.04
N PRO A 47 -12.71 -1.52 -11.19
CA PRO A 47 -13.70 -0.78 -10.41
C PRO A 47 -13.12 0.31 -9.50
N ASN A 48 -11.95 0.09 -8.87
CA ASN A 48 -11.31 1.13 -8.05
C ASN A 48 -10.90 2.36 -8.87
N THR A 49 -10.55 2.20 -10.15
CA THR A 49 -10.25 3.34 -11.03
C THR A 49 -11.47 4.18 -11.41
N ARG A 50 -12.69 3.67 -11.17
CA ARG A 50 -13.98 4.25 -11.61
C ARG A 50 -15.10 3.90 -10.63
N SER A 51 -14.84 4.14 -9.36
CA SER A 51 -15.77 3.90 -8.26
C SER A 51 -16.95 4.87 -8.33
N ARG A 52 -18.15 4.39 -8.03
CA ARG A 52 -19.38 5.19 -8.07
C ARG A 52 -19.70 5.70 -6.67
N ILE A 53 -19.84 7.01 -6.56
CA ILE A 53 -20.53 7.64 -5.43
C ILE A 53 -22.01 7.64 -5.78
N MET A 54 -22.83 7.06 -4.91
CA MET A 54 -24.27 6.90 -5.11
C MET A 54 -25.04 7.75 -4.11
N ASP A 55 -26.27 8.12 -4.46
CA ASP A 55 -27.23 8.70 -3.52
C ASP A 55 -28.02 7.59 -2.77
N PRO A 56 -28.87 7.95 -1.78
CA PRO A 56 -29.68 6.98 -1.05
C PRO A 56 -30.64 6.15 -1.92
N GLU A 57 -30.97 6.61 -3.13
CA GLU A 57 -31.80 5.88 -4.10
C GLU A 57 -30.97 4.99 -5.04
N GLY A 58 -29.66 4.89 -4.84
CA GLY A 58 -28.75 4.06 -5.63
C GLY A 58 -28.37 4.66 -6.99
N ARG A 59 -28.68 5.93 -7.24
CA ARG A 59 -28.32 6.60 -8.50
C ARG A 59 -26.89 7.10 -8.42
N THR A 60 -26.15 7.00 -9.52
CA THR A 60 -24.76 7.47 -9.57
C THR A 60 -24.69 8.98 -9.58
N LEU A 61 -24.14 9.57 -8.52
CA LEU A 61 -23.88 11.00 -8.41
C LEU A 61 -22.56 11.38 -9.09
N LYS A 62 -21.54 10.55 -8.89
CA LYS A 62 -20.18 10.81 -9.41
C LYS A 62 -19.44 9.51 -9.64
N ILE A 63 -18.54 9.51 -10.62
CA ILE A 63 -17.53 8.47 -10.79
C ILE A 63 -16.18 9.06 -10.38
N VAL A 64 -15.47 8.37 -9.50
CA VAL A 64 -14.18 8.81 -8.94
C VAL A 64 -13.13 7.71 -9.10
N ASN A 65 -11.86 8.12 -9.12
CA ASN A 65 -10.75 7.20 -9.01
C ASN A 65 -10.37 7.07 -7.52
N ASN A 66 -10.62 5.91 -6.91
CA ASN A 66 -10.33 5.69 -5.49
C ASN A 66 -8.84 5.89 -5.20
N PHE A 67 -7.96 5.42 -6.10
CA PHE A 67 -6.50 5.57 -5.99
C PHE A 67 -6.07 7.04 -5.88
N ALA A 68 -6.85 8.00 -6.39
CA ALA A 68 -6.54 9.43 -6.28
C ALA A 68 -6.92 10.03 -4.91
N SER A 69 -7.51 9.23 -4.02
CA SER A 69 -8.04 9.65 -2.71
C SER A 69 -7.52 8.82 -1.54
N ILE A 70 -6.98 7.63 -1.79
CA ILE A 70 -6.39 6.74 -0.78
C ILE A 70 -4.87 6.68 -0.95
N SER A 71 -4.14 6.21 0.06
CA SER A 71 -2.77 5.73 -0.14
C SER A 71 -2.81 4.31 -0.73
N PHE A 72 -1.86 3.95 -1.58
CA PHE A 72 -1.82 2.61 -2.16
C PHE A 72 -0.42 2.20 -2.60
N ASP A 73 -0.16 0.90 -2.68
CA ASP A 73 0.94 0.33 -3.46
C ASP A 73 0.41 -0.73 -4.44
N VAL A 74 1.05 -0.83 -5.60
CA VAL A 74 0.79 -1.89 -6.57
C VAL A 74 2.11 -2.59 -6.87
N GLY A 75 2.17 -3.90 -6.68
CA GLY A 75 3.40 -4.66 -6.86
C GLY A 75 3.93 -4.58 -8.31
N PRO A 76 5.27 -4.51 -8.52
CA PRO A 76 5.85 -4.40 -9.86
C PRO A 76 5.45 -5.50 -10.85
N THR A 77 5.25 -6.72 -10.37
CA THR A 77 4.80 -7.86 -11.16
C THR A 77 3.38 -7.65 -11.70
N LEU A 78 2.49 -7.14 -10.85
CA LEU A 78 1.12 -6.79 -11.24
C LEU A 78 1.11 -5.58 -12.19
N LEU A 79 1.90 -4.53 -11.93
CA LEU A 79 1.98 -3.38 -12.83
C LEU A 79 2.48 -3.77 -14.23
N SER A 80 3.46 -4.67 -14.31
CA SER A 80 3.97 -5.18 -15.59
C SER A 80 2.89 -5.95 -16.36
N TRP A 81 2.10 -6.78 -15.68
CA TRP A 81 0.98 -7.50 -16.31
C TRP A 81 -0.14 -6.54 -16.76
N LEU A 82 -0.50 -5.56 -15.92
CA LEU A 82 -1.54 -4.57 -16.26
C LEU A 82 -1.13 -3.71 -17.45
N GLU A 83 0.16 -3.39 -17.60
CA GLU A 83 0.67 -2.61 -18.73
C GLU A 83 0.42 -3.31 -20.07
N SER A 84 0.56 -4.63 -20.14
CA SER A 84 0.31 -5.39 -21.38
C SER A 84 -1.16 -5.80 -21.55
N GLU A 85 -1.78 -6.36 -20.51
CA GLU A 85 -3.09 -7.03 -20.61
C GLU A 85 -4.27 -6.10 -20.29
N ALA A 86 -4.06 -5.02 -19.52
CA ALA A 86 -5.10 -4.09 -19.11
C ALA A 86 -4.64 -2.61 -19.11
N PRO A 87 -4.12 -2.10 -20.25
CA PRO A 87 -3.44 -0.80 -20.32
C PRO A 87 -4.32 0.38 -19.86
N GLU A 88 -5.64 0.30 -20.04
CA GLU A 88 -6.55 1.34 -19.53
C GLU A 88 -6.54 1.40 -17.99
N VAL A 89 -6.53 0.25 -17.31
CA VAL A 89 -6.49 0.19 -15.85
C VAL A 89 -5.14 0.70 -15.34
N TYR A 90 -4.05 0.26 -15.98
CA TYR A 90 -2.69 0.70 -15.71
C TYR A 90 -2.57 2.24 -15.78
N GLU A 91 -2.97 2.85 -16.90
CA GLU A 91 -2.89 4.30 -17.08
C GLU A 91 -3.76 5.08 -16.09
N ARG A 92 -4.91 4.53 -15.70
CA ARG A 92 -5.76 5.16 -14.68
C ARG A 92 -5.13 5.09 -13.29
N ILE A 93 -4.39 4.05 -12.94
CA ILE A 93 -3.63 3.97 -11.67
C ILE A 93 -2.53 5.04 -11.66
N LEU A 94 -1.72 5.13 -12.71
CA LEU A 94 -0.66 6.15 -12.80
C LEU A 94 -1.23 7.58 -12.79
N THR A 95 -2.36 7.79 -13.46
CA THR A 95 -3.07 9.07 -13.46
C THR A 95 -3.60 9.43 -12.09
N ALA A 96 -4.04 8.45 -11.30
CA ALA A 96 -4.51 8.67 -9.94
C ALA A 96 -3.44 9.30 -9.04
N ASP A 97 -2.18 8.83 -9.16
CA ASP A 97 -1.06 9.42 -8.43
C ASP A 97 -0.85 10.88 -8.84
N ARG A 98 -0.84 11.17 -10.14
CA ARG A 98 -0.72 12.56 -10.65
C ARG A 98 -1.86 13.47 -10.15
N GLU A 99 -3.08 12.95 -10.08
CA GLU A 99 -4.25 13.68 -9.55
C GLU A 99 -4.12 13.93 -8.05
N SER A 100 -3.68 12.92 -7.29
CA SER A 100 -3.50 13.00 -5.84
C SER A 100 -2.46 14.07 -5.45
N ARG A 101 -1.39 14.24 -6.24
CA ARG A 101 -0.38 15.31 -6.03
C ARG A 101 -0.97 16.71 -6.03
N ARG A 102 -2.02 16.95 -6.82
CA ARG A 102 -2.72 18.25 -6.82
C ARG A 102 -3.56 18.47 -5.57
N ARG A 103 -3.97 17.39 -4.91
CA ARG A 103 -4.83 17.41 -3.70
C ARG A 103 -4.01 17.44 -2.42
N PHE A 104 -2.86 16.76 -2.41
CA PHE A 104 -2.05 16.56 -1.21
C PHE A 104 -0.74 17.36 -1.27
N GLY A 105 -0.80 18.62 -1.72
CA GLY A 105 0.33 19.56 -1.60
C GLY A 105 1.59 19.18 -2.37
N GLY A 106 1.48 18.36 -3.41
CA GLY A 106 2.60 17.86 -4.21
C GLY A 106 2.91 16.37 -4.00
N HIS A 107 2.41 15.78 -2.90
CA HIS A 107 2.63 14.38 -2.51
C HIS A 107 1.66 13.44 -3.23
N GLY A 108 2.19 12.36 -3.80
CA GLY A 108 1.40 11.36 -4.49
C GLY A 108 0.93 10.25 -3.56
N SER A 109 -0.26 9.73 -3.82
CA SER A 109 -0.90 8.63 -3.10
C SER A 109 -0.17 7.29 -3.24
N ALA A 110 0.59 7.09 -4.33
CA ALA A 110 1.27 5.85 -4.61
C ALA A 110 2.55 5.70 -3.77
N MET A 111 2.76 4.48 -3.29
CA MET A 111 3.92 4.03 -2.53
C MET A 111 4.65 2.93 -3.30
N ALA A 112 5.98 2.86 -3.18
CA ALA A 112 6.74 1.76 -3.78
C ALA A 112 6.51 0.45 -2.99
N GLN A 113 6.88 -0.67 -3.59
CA GLN A 113 6.92 -1.98 -2.93
C GLN A 113 8.28 -2.64 -3.21
N SER A 114 8.76 -3.53 -2.34
CA SER A 114 9.88 -4.39 -2.72
C SER A 114 9.53 -5.24 -3.95
N PHE A 115 10.49 -5.43 -4.85
CA PHE A 115 10.21 -5.80 -6.23
C PHE A 115 9.45 -7.13 -6.41
N ASN A 116 9.94 -8.21 -5.82
CA ASN A 116 9.35 -9.55 -5.92
C ASN A 116 8.46 -9.92 -4.72
N HIS A 117 7.99 -8.93 -3.95
CA HIS A 117 7.24 -9.19 -2.71
C HIS A 117 7.99 -10.11 -1.72
N THR A 118 9.32 -9.95 -1.64
CA THR A 118 10.18 -10.78 -0.80
C THR A 118 10.03 -10.42 0.68
N ILE A 119 9.99 -11.43 1.56
CA ILE A 119 10.10 -11.28 3.01
C ILE A 119 11.52 -10.83 3.38
N LEU A 120 11.75 -9.52 3.31
CA LEU A 120 13.07 -8.91 3.39
C LEU A 120 13.90 -9.26 4.65
N PRO A 121 13.30 -9.48 5.84
CA PRO A 121 14.07 -9.92 7.00
C PRO A 121 14.80 -11.26 6.83
N LEU A 122 14.33 -12.12 5.91
CA LEU A 122 14.90 -13.44 5.63
C LEU A 122 15.88 -13.41 4.44
N ALA A 123 15.96 -12.30 3.71
CA ALA A 123 16.85 -12.15 2.57
C ALA A 123 18.30 -11.87 3.01
N SER A 124 19.26 -12.21 2.15
CA SER A 124 20.64 -11.77 2.31
C SER A 124 20.72 -10.24 2.26
N GLU A 125 21.82 -9.65 2.74
CA GLU A 125 22.00 -8.18 2.68
C GLU A 125 21.95 -7.66 1.23
N ASP A 126 22.61 -8.37 0.32
CA ASP A 126 22.66 -8.00 -1.10
C ASP A 126 21.27 -8.13 -1.74
N ASP A 127 20.55 -9.23 -1.50
CA ASP A 127 19.19 -9.42 -2.02
C ASP A 127 18.23 -8.36 -1.45
N ARG A 128 18.31 -8.08 -0.15
CA ARG A 128 17.47 -7.06 0.48
C ARG A 128 17.66 -5.69 -0.17
N ARG A 129 18.92 -5.26 -0.36
CA ARG A 129 19.22 -3.98 -1.01
C ARG A 129 18.78 -3.98 -2.47
N LEU A 130 18.93 -5.11 -3.17
CA LEU A 130 18.51 -5.25 -4.55
C LEU A 130 16.98 -5.14 -4.70
N GLN A 131 16.23 -5.85 -3.86
CA GLN A 131 14.76 -5.83 -3.85
C GLN A 131 14.19 -4.43 -3.58
N ILE A 132 14.82 -3.69 -2.66
CA ILE A 132 14.45 -2.28 -2.37
C ILE A 132 14.78 -1.41 -3.59
N ARG A 133 16.01 -1.49 -4.11
CA ARG A 133 16.45 -0.64 -5.22
C ARG A 133 15.61 -0.87 -6.48
N TRP A 134 15.35 -2.13 -6.84
CA TRP A 134 14.51 -2.46 -7.99
C TRP A 134 13.08 -1.98 -7.81
N GLY A 135 12.51 -2.09 -6.61
CA GLY A 135 11.19 -1.55 -6.31
C GLY A 135 11.11 -0.04 -6.50
N LEU A 136 12.13 0.70 -6.05
CA LEU A 136 12.22 2.15 -6.22
C LEU A 136 12.41 2.55 -7.70
N MET A 137 13.26 1.83 -8.43
CA MET A 137 13.50 2.08 -9.86
C MET A 137 12.27 1.81 -10.71
N ASP A 138 11.55 0.70 -10.45
CA ASP A 138 10.30 0.39 -11.13
C ASP A 138 9.26 1.48 -10.86
N PHE A 139 9.09 1.87 -9.60
CA PHE A 139 8.20 2.96 -9.22
C PHE A 139 8.54 4.26 -9.95
N GLU A 140 9.79 4.70 -9.91
CA GLU A 140 10.21 5.97 -10.53
C GLU A 140 9.99 5.94 -12.05
N SER A 141 10.29 4.82 -12.71
CA SER A 141 10.11 4.67 -14.15
C SER A 141 8.65 4.78 -14.61
N ARG A 142 7.69 4.32 -13.78
CA ARG A 142 6.26 4.30 -14.10
C ARG A 142 5.54 5.57 -13.65
N PHE A 143 5.76 5.98 -12.41
CA PHE A 143 5.06 7.12 -11.81
C PHE A 143 5.75 8.46 -12.11
N GLY A 144 6.99 8.45 -12.63
CA GLY A 144 7.72 9.65 -13.04
C GLY A 144 8.13 10.55 -11.88
N ARG A 145 8.30 9.98 -10.69
CA ARG A 145 8.80 10.65 -9.48
C ARG A 145 9.43 9.63 -8.52
N PRO A 146 10.34 10.04 -7.62
CA PRO A 146 10.79 9.17 -6.54
C PRO A 146 9.63 8.80 -5.60
N ALA A 147 9.70 7.60 -5.01
CA ALA A 147 8.81 7.17 -3.95
C ALA A 147 9.23 7.75 -2.60
N GLU A 148 8.27 8.27 -1.83
CA GLU A 148 8.52 8.78 -0.48
C GLU A 148 8.41 7.65 0.56
N GLY A 149 7.55 6.67 0.32
CA GLY A 149 7.35 5.50 1.17
C GLY A 149 7.59 4.19 0.43
N MET A 150 7.72 3.11 1.20
CA MET A 150 7.73 1.74 0.67
C MET A 150 6.88 0.78 1.52
N TRP A 151 5.99 0.02 0.87
CA TRP A 151 5.31 -1.13 1.45
C TRP A 151 6.27 -2.31 1.59
N LEU A 152 6.36 -2.83 2.80
CA LEU A 152 7.10 -4.06 3.09
C LEU A 152 6.15 -5.25 2.99
N PRO A 153 6.45 -6.28 2.17
CA PRO A 153 5.65 -7.49 2.09
C PRO A 153 5.32 -8.07 3.46
N GLU A 154 4.04 -8.28 3.71
CA GLU A 154 3.50 -8.77 4.99
C GLU A 154 3.88 -7.90 6.19
N THR A 155 4.18 -6.61 5.97
CA THR A 155 4.78 -5.70 6.97
C THR A 155 6.07 -6.26 7.60
N ALA A 156 6.72 -7.24 6.96
CA ALA A 156 7.83 -7.96 7.55
C ALA A 156 9.07 -7.07 7.65
N VAL A 157 9.50 -6.82 8.89
CA VAL A 157 10.56 -5.84 9.17
C VAL A 157 11.52 -6.32 10.26
N ASN A 158 12.77 -5.89 10.15
CA ASN A 158 13.76 -5.90 11.22
C ASN A 158 14.65 -4.65 11.08
N THR A 159 15.55 -4.39 12.04
CA THR A 159 16.41 -3.20 11.99
C THR A 159 17.25 -3.11 10.70
N PRO A 160 17.88 -4.19 10.20
CA PRO A 160 18.56 -4.16 8.90
C PRO A 160 17.68 -3.73 7.72
N VAL A 161 16.40 -4.10 7.70
CA VAL A 161 15.44 -3.63 6.68
C VAL A 161 15.21 -2.14 6.78
N LEU A 162 14.91 -1.62 7.97
CA LEU A 162 14.72 -0.17 8.17
C LEU A 162 15.97 0.63 7.81
N GLU A 163 17.16 0.11 8.12
CA GLU A 163 18.43 0.70 7.71
C GLU A 163 18.58 0.76 6.19
N SER A 164 18.24 -0.32 5.48
CA SER A 164 18.30 -0.35 4.01
C SER A 164 17.28 0.58 3.35
N LEU A 165 16.08 0.74 3.95
CA LEU A 165 15.09 1.72 3.48
C LEU A 165 15.61 3.15 3.65
N ALA A 166 16.08 3.50 4.85
CA ALA A 166 16.58 4.84 5.14
C ALA A 166 17.87 5.16 4.35
N GLU A 167 18.74 4.17 4.11
CA GLU A 167 19.90 4.29 3.23
C GLU A 167 19.50 4.57 1.78
N ALA A 168 18.40 3.98 1.31
CA ALA A 168 17.86 4.19 -0.02
C ALA A 168 17.03 5.47 -0.19
N GLY A 169 16.90 6.28 0.86
CA GLY A 169 16.14 7.54 0.83
C GLY A 169 14.64 7.40 1.01
N VAL A 170 14.15 6.23 1.46
CA VAL A 170 12.73 6.05 1.82
C VAL A 170 12.46 6.76 3.14
N GLU A 171 11.44 7.62 3.15
CA GLU A 171 11.10 8.47 4.30
C GLU A 171 10.20 7.76 5.31
N PHE A 172 9.30 6.89 4.84
CA PHE A 172 8.37 6.17 5.72
C PHE A 172 7.98 4.76 5.26
N THR A 173 7.43 3.98 6.19
CA THR A 173 6.76 2.71 5.91
C THR A 173 5.58 2.48 6.86
N VAL A 174 4.77 1.46 6.59
CA VAL A 174 3.58 1.09 7.37
C VAL A 174 3.82 -0.26 8.04
N LEU A 175 3.53 -0.34 9.34
CA LEU A 175 3.75 -1.52 10.18
C LEU A 175 2.47 -1.97 10.88
N ALA A 176 2.45 -3.22 11.32
CA ALA A 176 1.43 -3.76 12.19
C ALA A 176 1.59 -3.24 13.63
N PRO A 177 0.48 -2.95 14.35
CA PRO A 177 0.54 -2.38 15.70
C PRO A 177 1.27 -3.28 16.70
N THR A 178 1.28 -4.59 16.48
CA THR A 178 2.00 -5.57 17.31
C THR A 178 3.52 -5.52 17.17
N GLN A 179 4.04 -4.82 16.15
CA GLN A 179 5.48 -4.67 15.91
C GLN A 179 6.12 -3.57 16.75
N ALA A 180 5.33 -2.79 17.49
CA ALA A 180 5.82 -1.80 18.44
C ALA A 180 5.90 -2.37 19.86
N GLN A 181 7.05 -2.20 20.52
CA GLN A 181 7.22 -2.58 21.92
C GLN A 181 7.08 -1.37 22.87
N ARG A 182 7.75 -0.26 22.57
CA ARG A 182 7.78 0.94 23.42
C ARG A 182 7.89 2.21 22.58
N ILE A 183 7.35 3.31 23.10
CA ILE A 183 7.45 4.65 22.51
C ILE A 183 7.91 5.67 23.55
N ARG A 184 8.42 6.82 23.12
CA ARG A 184 8.71 7.97 23.99
C ARG A 184 8.64 9.29 23.20
N PRO A 185 8.46 10.44 23.87
CA PRO A 185 8.50 11.74 23.20
C PRO A 185 9.83 12.02 22.49
N LEU A 186 9.78 12.73 21.35
CA LEU A 186 10.97 13.10 20.59
C LEU A 186 11.90 14.05 21.36
N SER A 187 11.36 14.84 22.28
CA SER A 187 12.10 15.72 23.20
C SER A 187 12.91 14.96 24.26
N GLY A 188 12.77 13.64 24.34
CA GLY A 188 13.28 12.83 25.44
C GLY A 188 12.24 12.62 26.54
N GLY A 189 12.47 11.59 27.35
CA GLY A 189 11.56 11.15 28.41
C GLY A 189 11.56 9.63 28.59
N GLU A 190 10.67 9.17 29.47
CA GLU A 190 10.49 7.76 29.79
C GLU A 190 9.86 6.98 28.63
N TRP A 191 10.26 5.71 28.51
CA TRP A 191 9.67 4.78 27.57
C TRP A 191 8.33 4.26 28.11
N THR A 192 7.29 4.35 27.29
CA THR A 192 5.97 3.77 27.57
C THR A 192 5.84 2.46 26.80
N ASP A 193 5.44 1.39 27.49
CA ASP A 193 5.18 0.09 26.86
C ASP A 193 3.86 0.10 26.07
N VAL A 194 3.95 -0.23 24.80
CA VAL A 194 2.81 -0.33 23.86
C VAL A 194 2.71 -1.72 23.25
N SER A 195 3.35 -2.71 23.87
CA SER A 195 3.34 -4.10 23.41
C SER A 195 1.92 -4.66 23.26
N GLY A 196 1.75 -5.70 22.45
CA GLY A 196 0.43 -6.32 22.26
C GLY A 196 -0.54 -5.46 21.45
N GLY A 197 -0.04 -4.57 20.59
CA GLY A 197 -0.87 -3.79 19.67
C GLY A 197 -1.54 -2.56 20.29
N ARG A 198 -0.97 -2.01 21.38
CA ARG A 198 -1.50 -0.81 22.07
C ARG A 198 -0.97 0.52 21.51
N ILE A 199 -0.19 0.48 20.44
CA ILE A 199 0.30 1.69 19.81
C ILE A 199 -0.86 2.48 19.19
N ASP A 200 -0.81 3.80 19.28
CA ASP A 200 -1.85 4.69 18.77
C ASP A 200 -1.67 4.89 17.26
N PRO A 201 -2.58 4.38 16.41
CA PRO A 201 -2.45 4.48 14.95
C PRO A 201 -2.79 5.89 14.41
N SER A 202 -3.27 6.81 15.25
CA SER A 202 -3.67 8.16 14.84
C SER A 202 -2.50 9.16 14.71
N THR A 203 -1.27 8.72 15.00
CA THR A 203 -0.06 9.55 14.90
C THR A 203 1.08 8.81 14.21
N VAL A 204 2.03 9.58 13.67
CA VAL A 204 3.28 9.08 13.12
C VAL A 204 4.34 8.93 14.21
N TYR A 205 5.21 7.92 14.09
CA TYR A 205 6.32 7.67 14.99
C TYR A 205 7.65 7.72 14.24
N ARG A 206 8.70 8.27 14.85
CA ARG A 206 10.04 8.27 14.26
C ARG A 206 10.92 7.19 14.86
N ALA A 207 11.39 6.26 14.03
CA ALA A 207 12.44 5.32 14.41
C ALA A 207 13.82 5.98 14.25
N ARG A 208 14.65 5.89 15.29
CA ARG A 208 16.09 6.25 15.23
C ARG A 208 16.88 4.96 15.09
N LEU A 209 17.63 4.84 14.00
CA LEU A 209 18.32 3.61 13.61
C LEU A 209 19.77 3.60 14.13
N PRO A 210 20.41 2.42 14.28
CA PRO A 210 21.81 2.31 14.72
C PRO A 210 22.82 3.18 13.96
N SER A 211 22.61 3.39 12.65
CA SER A 211 23.44 4.26 11.82
C SER A 211 23.31 5.75 12.11
N GLY A 212 22.34 6.15 12.94
CA GLY A 212 21.96 7.55 13.17
C GLY A 212 20.93 8.08 12.18
N ARG A 213 20.58 7.32 11.13
CA ARG A 213 19.45 7.63 10.24
C ARG A 213 18.12 7.52 10.98
N THR A 214 17.09 8.08 10.35
CA THR A 214 15.71 7.99 10.85
C THR A 214 14.78 7.59 9.73
N ILE A 215 13.68 6.93 10.10
CA ILE A 215 12.57 6.61 9.22
C ILE A 215 11.27 6.78 10.00
N ASP A 216 10.25 7.33 9.34
CA ASP A 216 8.93 7.52 9.94
C ASP A 216 8.08 6.25 9.76
N LEU A 217 7.32 5.91 10.79
CA LEU A 217 6.55 4.69 10.91
C LEU A 217 5.09 5.05 11.17
N PHE A 218 4.23 4.57 10.28
CA PHE A 218 2.79 4.55 10.48
C PHE A 218 2.37 3.15 10.95
N PHE A 219 1.35 3.08 11.80
CA PHE A 219 0.76 1.83 12.24
C PHE A 219 -0.69 1.78 11.79
N TYR A 220 -1.11 0.68 11.15
CA TYR A 220 -2.52 0.54 10.78
C TYR A 220 -3.40 0.26 12.00
N ASP A 221 -4.66 0.67 11.94
CA ASP A 221 -5.65 0.33 12.97
C ASP A 221 -6.11 -1.12 12.81
N GLY A 222 -5.67 -2.00 13.71
CA GLY A 222 -5.96 -3.44 13.62
C GLY A 222 -7.45 -3.78 13.57
N PRO A 223 -8.27 -3.35 14.54
CA PRO A 223 -9.71 -3.59 14.55
C PRO A 223 -10.44 -3.08 13.30
N ILE A 224 -10.18 -1.85 12.87
CA ILE A 224 -10.84 -1.27 11.69
C ILE A 224 -10.37 -1.98 10.41
N SER A 225 -9.08 -2.29 10.29
CA SER A 225 -8.54 -3.01 9.13
C SER A 225 -9.13 -4.42 9.00
N HIS A 226 -9.29 -5.13 10.13
CA HIS A 226 -9.95 -6.44 10.15
C HIS A 226 -11.43 -6.33 9.72
N ALA A 227 -12.17 -5.35 10.26
CA ALA A 227 -13.56 -5.15 9.89
C ALA A 227 -13.73 -4.76 8.43
N LEU A 228 -12.81 -3.98 7.86
CA LEU A 228 -12.79 -3.67 6.43
C LEU A 228 -12.55 -4.90 5.56
N ALA A 229 -11.65 -5.79 5.97
CA ALA A 229 -11.25 -6.96 5.17
C ALA A 229 -12.21 -8.14 5.27
N PHE A 230 -12.83 -8.36 6.44
CA PHE A 230 -13.57 -9.58 6.75
C PHE A 230 -15.00 -9.34 7.20
N GLU A 231 -15.42 -8.09 7.39
CA GLU A 231 -16.79 -7.72 7.72
C GLU A 231 -17.39 -6.89 6.57
N ARG A 232 -18.73 -6.79 6.53
CA ARG A 232 -19.46 -6.07 5.47
C ARG A 232 -19.47 -4.56 5.68
N LEU A 233 -18.38 -4.00 6.22
CA LEU A 233 -18.31 -2.59 6.62
C LEU A 233 -18.37 -1.64 5.42
N LEU A 234 -17.93 -2.09 4.24
CA LEU A 234 -17.96 -1.31 3.00
C LEU A 234 -19.32 -1.32 2.28
N ASP A 235 -20.33 -2.00 2.81
CA ASP A 235 -21.68 -2.01 2.22
C ASP A 235 -22.41 -0.67 2.36
N SER A 236 -21.99 0.18 3.31
CA SER A 236 -22.49 1.54 3.49
C SER A 236 -21.33 2.49 3.79
N GLY A 237 -21.18 3.52 2.96
CA GLY A 237 -20.18 4.57 3.17
C GLY A 237 -20.42 5.37 4.44
N GLU A 238 -21.68 5.58 4.82
CA GLU A 238 -22.09 6.25 6.05
C GLU A 238 -21.70 5.43 7.28
N ALA A 239 -22.00 4.13 7.29
CA ALA A 239 -21.61 3.24 8.38
C ALA A 239 -20.09 3.18 8.56
N PHE A 240 -19.35 3.19 7.45
CA PHE A 240 -17.90 3.24 7.49
C PHE A 240 -17.38 4.58 8.03
N ALA A 241 -17.94 5.71 7.59
CA ALA A 241 -17.58 7.04 8.10
C ALA A 241 -17.84 7.17 9.60
N ASP A 242 -19.02 6.73 10.07
CA ASP A 242 -19.38 6.73 11.50
C ASP A 242 -18.43 5.88 12.34
N ARG A 243 -17.85 4.82 11.75
CA ARG A 243 -16.88 3.96 12.43
C ARG A 243 -15.51 4.62 12.56
N LEU A 244 -15.11 5.43 11.59
CA LEU A 244 -13.85 6.17 11.55
C LEU A 244 -13.87 7.42 12.45
N ASP A 245 -15.07 7.99 12.69
CA ASP A 245 -15.24 9.20 13.50
C ASP A 245 -15.26 8.96 15.02
N ARG A 246 -15.26 7.69 15.45
CA ARG A 246 -15.28 7.24 16.84
C ARG A 246 -13.88 6.88 17.33
#